data_AF-A0A5J4K8J7-F1
#
_entry.id   AF-A0A5J4K8J7-F1
#
_cell.length_a   1.000
_cell.length_b   1.000
_cell.length_c   1.000
_cell.angle_alpha   90.00
_cell.angle_beta   90.00
_cell.angle_gamma   90.00
#
_symmetry.space_group_name_H-M   'P 1'
#
loop_
_entity.id
_entity.type
_entity.pdbx_description
1 polymer ?
#
loop_
_entity_poly.entity_id
_entity_poly.type
_entity_poly.pdbx_seq_one_letter_code
_entity_poly.pdbx_strand_id
1 'polypeptide(L)'
;MRCPYCGQVNTDATRYCLRCGRAIGTVQQPPLSMRPQIAPAVPPPPTGSRPGGRGQPARLPGPGIVEATAQPAATAPPGEPVAVPGPPAGFPPKTLTQLQELATAALAYTVGSSKREAGNKKVVDIIYPSCPAWQQVATLYKALSEHDEERYDSVVIRGFREESDLSLAFNNGRLTFDRRARLGGQLIRRYLIETHRGFEVDSLRIVLTEEWPAEQRRT
;
A
#
# COMPACT_ATOMS: atom_id res chain seq x y z
N MET A 1 23.42 25.41 -10.49
CA MET A 1 23.95 24.98 -9.17
C MET A 1 24.35 23.49 -9.16
N ARG A 2 25.34 23.08 -8.35
CA ARG A 2 25.72 21.66 -8.19
C ARG A 2 25.03 21.04 -6.97
N CYS A 3 24.51 19.82 -7.11
CA CYS A 3 23.94 19.06 -6.01
C CYS A 3 25.03 18.65 -5.01
N PRO A 4 24.92 19.00 -3.71
CA PRO A 4 25.93 18.65 -2.71
C PRO A 4 25.98 17.14 -2.41
N TYR A 5 24.94 16.37 -2.80
CA TYR A 5 24.84 14.95 -2.48
C TYR A 5 25.40 14.02 -3.57
N CYS A 6 25.32 14.43 -4.85
CA CYS A 6 25.69 13.56 -5.97
C CYS A 6 26.49 14.26 -7.07
N GLY A 7 26.86 15.53 -6.88
CA GLY A 7 27.68 16.31 -7.80
C GLY A 7 27.00 16.72 -9.12
N GLN A 8 25.73 16.32 -9.35
CA GLN A 8 25.01 16.65 -10.57
C GLN A 8 24.87 18.16 -10.73
N VAL A 9 25.12 18.67 -11.93
CA VAL A 9 24.82 20.07 -12.29
C VAL A 9 23.32 20.15 -12.59
N ASN A 10 22.62 21.02 -11.87
CA ASN A 10 21.20 21.31 -12.09
C ASN A 10 21.03 22.81 -12.40
N THR A 11 19.91 23.18 -13.02
CA THR A 11 19.58 24.58 -13.29
C THR A 11 19.18 25.29 -11.99
N ASP A 12 19.39 26.60 -11.88
CA ASP A 12 19.14 27.33 -10.62
C ASP A 12 17.65 27.39 -10.22
N ALA A 13 16.74 27.02 -11.13
CA ALA A 13 15.30 26.89 -10.86
C ALA A 13 14.90 25.54 -10.24
N THR A 14 15.79 24.54 -10.22
CA THR A 14 15.43 23.20 -9.71
C THR A 14 15.45 23.14 -8.19
N ARG A 15 14.29 22.82 -7.59
CA ARG A 15 14.16 22.59 -6.15
C ARG A 15 14.67 21.21 -5.72
N TYR A 16 14.71 20.25 -6.64
CA TYR A 16 15.15 18.87 -6.42
C TYR A 16 16.18 18.46 -7.48
N CYS A 17 17.16 17.67 -7.08
CA CYS A 17 18.19 17.17 -7.98
C CYS A 17 17.60 16.16 -8.97
N LEU A 18 17.80 16.37 -10.27
CA LEU A 18 17.30 15.49 -11.33
C LEU A 18 17.90 14.09 -11.29
N ARG A 19 19.08 13.91 -10.67
CA ARG A 19 19.76 12.63 -10.58
C ARG A 19 19.39 11.83 -9.34
N CYS A 20 19.30 12.47 -8.18
CA CYS A 20 19.11 11.77 -6.90
C CYS A 20 17.80 12.12 -6.17
N GLY A 21 16.97 13.00 -6.73
CA GLY A 21 15.67 13.39 -6.18
C GLY A 21 15.73 14.24 -4.90
N ARG A 22 16.90 14.45 -4.30
CA ARG A 22 17.05 15.22 -3.05
C ARG A 22 16.84 16.70 -3.29
N ALA A 23 16.25 17.38 -2.29
CA ALA A 23 16.10 18.84 -2.33
C ALA A 23 17.48 19.52 -2.36
N ILE A 24 17.64 20.48 -3.27
CA ILE A 24 18.89 21.22 -3.48
C ILE A 24 18.61 22.73 -3.36
N GLY A 25 18.20 23.16 -2.17
CA GLY A 25 17.92 24.57 -1.86
C GLY A 25 17.09 24.72 -0.58
N THR A 26 16.87 25.95 -0.14
CA THR A 26 15.94 26.28 0.95
C THR A 26 14.51 26.12 0.45
N VAL A 27 13.92 24.95 0.68
CA VAL A 27 12.46 24.79 0.54
C VAL A 27 11.83 25.53 1.72
N GLN A 28 11.40 26.76 1.49
CA GLN A 28 10.48 27.43 2.40
C GLN A 28 9.18 26.61 2.35
N GLN A 29 8.94 25.78 3.38
CA GLN A 29 7.62 25.18 3.58
C GLN A 29 6.62 26.33 3.65
N PRO A 30 5.55 26.36 2.81
CA PRO A 30 4.47 27.29 3.07
C PRO A 30 3.91 26.98 4.47
N PRO A 31 3.70 28.00 5.32
CA PRO A 31 3.17 27.78 6.64
C PRO A 31 1.81 27.10 6.51
N LEU A 32 1.62 25.98 7.20
CA LEU A 32 0.32 25.41 7.46
C LEU A 32 -0.47 26.46 8.26
N SER A 33 -1.32 27.23 7.60
CA SER A 33 -2.17 28.22 8.26
C SER A 33 -3.56 28.22 7.64
N MET A 34 -4.52 28.05 8.55
CA MET A 34 -5.95 28.32 8.46
C MET A 34 -6.84 27.27 7.81
N ARG A 35 -7.09 26.22 8.61
CA ARG A 35 -8.39 25.55 8.65
C ARG A 35 -9.43 26.57 9.17
N PRO A 36 -10.56 26.81 8.49
CA PRO A 36 -11.64 27.63 9.05
C PRO A 36 -12.17 26.96 10.31
N GLN A 37 -12.04 27.64 11.44
CA GLN A 37 -12.61 27.18 12.70
C GLN A 37 -14.12 27.44 12.66
N ILE A 38 -14.91 26.38 12.56
CA ILE A 38 -16.33 26.43 12.87
C ILE A 38 -16.41 26.59 14.40
N ALA A 39 -16.94 27.71 14.87
CA ALA A 39 -17.12 28.00 16.28
C ALA A 39 -18.23 27.12 16.89
N PRO A 40 -17.97 26.43 18.02
CA PRO A 40 -19.01 26.00 18.94
C PRO A 40 -19.17 27.01 20.08
N ALA A 41 -20.41 27.11 20.56
CA ALA A 41 -20.93 28.11 21.49
C ALA A 41 -20.26 28.16 22.89
N VAL A 42 -20.47 29.32 23.52
CA VAL A 42 -20.06 29.76 24.87
C VAL A 42 -20.40 28.77 26.00
N PRO A 43 -19.50 28.52 26.99
CA PRO A 43 -19.78 27.69 28.16
C PRO A 43 -20.38 28.48 29.35
N PRO A 44 -21.18 27.85 30.24
CA PRO A 44 -21.55 28.42 31.55
C PRO A 44 -20.49 28.15 32.64
N PRO A 45 -20.48 28.92 33.75
CA PRO A 45 -19.39 28.95 34.73
C PRO A 45 -19.50 27.87 35.81
N PRO A 46 -18.37 27.39 36.39
CA PRO A 46 -18.37 26.63 37.64
C PRO A 46 -18.09 27.52 38.86
N THR A 47 -18.99 27.46 39.86
CA THR A 47 -18.81 27.97 41.22
C THR A 47 -18.40 26.87 42.19
N GLY A 48 -17.42 27.15 43.06
CA GLY A 48 -17.07 26.39 44.29
C GLY A 48 -15.71 25.67 44.21
N SER A 49 -14.58 26.26 44.65
CA SER A 49 -14.06 26.44 46.04
C SER A 49 -13.51 25.16 46.71
N ARG A 50 -12.18 24.93 46.55
CA ARG A 50 -11.05 24.60 47.50
C ARG A 50 -11.33 23.92 48.87
N PRO A 51 -10.32 23.43 49.65
CA PRO A 51 -8.83 23.44 49.53
C PRO A 51 -8.21 22.02 49.74
N GLY A 52 -6.91 21.70 49.74
CA GLY A 52 -5.62 22.39 49.76
C GLY A 52 -4.62 21.48 50.50
N GLY A 53 -3.42 21.28 49.94
CA GLY A 53 -2.32 20.54 50.59
C GLY A 53 -0.99 20.91 49.96
N ARG A 54 -0.12 21.57 50.74
CA ARG A 54 1.16 22.20 50.37
C ARG A 54 2.35 21.25 50.57
N GLY A 55 3.39 21.45 49.75
CA GLY A 55 4.83 21.25 50.06
C GLY A 55 5.30 19.80 49.98
N GLN A 56 6.48 19.43 49.49
CA GLN A 56 7.73 20.13 49.14
C GLN A 56 8.61 19.15 48.32
N PRO A 57 9.76 19.59 47.76
CA PRO A 57 10.50 18.88 46.71
C PRO A 57 11.58 17.93 47.26
N ALA A 58 11.87 16.83 46.55
CA ALA A 58 13.09 16.05 46.78
C ALA A 58 13.61 15.36 45.50
N ARG A 59 14.75 15.89 45.04
CA ARG A 59 15.97 15.24 44.51
C ARG A 59 15.85 14.18 43.39
N LEU A 60 16.42 14.59 42.25
CA LEU A 60 17.11 13.74 41.27
C LEU A 60 18.22 12.91 41.94
N PRO A 61 18.40 11.64 41.53
CA PRO A 61 19.71 11.00 41.48
C PRO A 61 20.19 10.87 40.04
N GLY A 62 21.44 11.30 39.82
CA GLY A 62 22.18 11.12 38.57
C GLY A 62 22.63 9.67 38.32
N PRO A 63 23.45 9.46 37.27
CA PRO A 63 23.50 8.22 36.50
C PRO A 63 24.32 7.14 37.21
N GLY A 64 23.69 5.99 37.47
CA GLY A 64 24.39 4.76 37.79
C GLY A 64 24.77 4.04 36.50
N ILE A 65 26.05 4.07 36.15
CA ILE A 65 26.65 3.14 35.20
C ILE A 65 26.60 1.77 35.88
N VAL A 66 25.71 0.89 35.41
CA VAL A 66 25.78 -0.54 35.68
C VAL A 66 26.22 -1.25 34.41
N GLU A 67 27.50 -1.60 34.43
CA GLU A 67 28.14 -2.52 33.51
C GLU A 67 27.45 -3.88 33.62
N ALA A 68 26.47 -4.12 32.75
CA ALA A 68 25.85 -5.43 32.62
C ALA A 68 26.81 -6.32 31.84
N THR A 69 27.55 -7.14 32.58
CA THR A 69 28.41 -8.21 32.10
C THR A 69 27.70 -9.03 31.04
N ALA A 70 28.28 -9.08 29.84
CA ALA A 70 27.84 -9.94 28.75
C ALA A 70 27.88 -11.40 29.22
N GLN A 71 26.70 -12.02 29.32
CA GLN A 71 26.56 -13.45 29.49
C GLN A 71 26.14 -14.02 28.13
N PRO A 72 26.94 -14.89 27.50
CA PRO A 72 26.61 -15.45 26.19
C PRO A 72 25.41 -16.38 26.36
N ALA A 73 24.24 -15.93 25.92
CA ALA A 73 23.10 -16.82 25.73
C ALA A 73 23.48 -17.82 24.62
N ALA A 74 23.41 -19.10 24.98
CA ALA A 74 23.65 -20.22 24.09
C ALA A 74 22.91 -20.02 22.77
N THR A 75 23.67 -20.05 21.69
CA THR A 75 23.19 -20.03 20.31
C THR A 75 22.20 -21.17 20.13
N ALA A 76 20.91 -20.86 20.10
CA ALA A 76 19.95 -21.75 19.46
C ALA A 76 20.46 -21.98 18.02
N PRO A 77 20.40 -23.21 17.48
CA PRO A 77 20.83 -23.45 16.11
C PRO A 77 20.09 -22.47 15.20
N PRO A 78 20.77 -21.79 14.25
CA PRO A 78 20.10 -20.96 13.28
C PRO A 78 19.09 -21.85 12.57
N GLY A 79 17.80 -21.64 12.82
CA GLY A 79 16.78 -22.16 11.93
C GLY A 79 17.14 -21.66 10.54
N GLU A 80 17.32 -22.57 9.60
CA GLU A 80 17.56 -22.22 8.19
C GLU A 80 16.57 -21.12 7.81
N PRO A 81 17.05 -19.99 7.24
CA PRO A 81 16.14 -19.00 6.70
C PRO A 81 15.30 -19.72 5.64
N VAL A 82 14.02 -19.93 5.93
CA VAL A 82 13.05 -20.46 4.97
C VAL A 82 13.18 -19.62 3.70
N ALA A 83 13.78 -20.22 2.67
CA ALA A 83 14.05 -19.53 1.43
C ALA A 83 12.71 -19.06 0.87
N VAL A 84 12.52 -17.75 0.83
CA VAL A 84 11.35 -17.16 0.19
C VAL A 84 11.35 -17.67 -1.26
N PRO A 85 10.28 -18.34 -1.72
CA PRO A 85 10.26 -18.93 -3.04
C PRO A 85 10.50 -17.85 -4.10
N GLY A 86 11.50 -18.10 -4.96
CA GLY A 86 11.83 -17.23 -6.07
C GLY A 86 10.68 -17.14 -7.08
N PRO A 87 10.64 -16.10 -7.92
CA PRO A 87 9.61 -15.96 -8.93
C PRO A 87 9.66 -17.15 -9.90
N PRO A 88 8.49 -17.68 -10.32
CA PRO A 88 8.45 -18.73 -11.34
C PRO A 88 8.98 -18.20 -12.67
N ALA A 89 9.47 -19.12 -13.51
CA ALA A 89 9.94 -18.79 -14.84
C ALA A 89 8.85 -18.06 -15.65
N GLY A 90 9.22 -16.97 -16.32
CA GLY A 90 8.28 -16.18 -17.13
C GLY A 90 7.55 -15.07 -16.39
N PHE A 91 7.83 -14.85 -15.09
CA PHE A 91 7.36 -13.66 -14.38
C PHE A 91 8.13 -12.39 -14.82
N PRO A 92 7.47 -11.23 -15.06
CA PRO A 92 6.03 -10.98 -14.92
C PRO A 92 5.20 -11.58 -16.07
N PRO A 93 3.96 -12.04 -15.79
CA PRO A 93 3.07 -12.59 -16.81
C PRO A 93 2.77 -11.57 -17.91
N LYS A 94 2.83 -12.04 -19.16
CA LYS A 94 2.58 -11.26 -20.38
C LYS A 94 1.31 -11.68 -21.10
N THR A 95 0.71 -12.80 -20.70
CA THR A 95 -0.53 -13.34 -21.26
C THR A 95 -1.48 -13.75 -20.14
N LEU A 96 -2.78 -13.87 -20.44
CA LEU A 96 -3.74 -14.40 -19.46
C LEU A 96 -3.46 -15.84 -19.09
N THR A 97 -3.02 -16.68 -20.02
CA THR A 97 -2.65 -18.07 -19.72
C THR A 97 -1.55 -18.13 -18.66
N GLN A 98 -0.51 -17.30 -18.78
CA GLN A 98 0.54 -17.20 -17.78
C GLN A 98 0.01 -16.70 -16.43
N LEU A 99 -0.95 -15.77 -16.44
CA LEU A 99 -1.57 -15.26 -15.21
C LEU A 99 -2.45 -16.33 -14.53
N GLN A 100 -3.16 -17.14 -15.31
CA GLN A 100 -3.96 -18.27 -14.84
C GLN A 100 -3.07 -19.36 -14.22
N GLU A 101 -1.99 -19.74 -14.89
CA GLU A 101 -1.00 -20.70 -14.38
C GLU A 101 -0.39 -20.19 -13.07
N LEU A 102 -0.01 -18.91 -13.01
CA LEU A 102 0.56 -18.29 -11.82
C LEU A 102 -0.38 -18.36 -10.61
N ALA A 103 -1.69 -18.24 -10.83
CA ALA A 103 -2.69 -18.31 -9.76
C ALA A 103 -2.83 -19.69 -9.10
N THR A 104 -2.26 -20.74 -9.69
CA THR A 104 -2.17 -22.06 -9.01
C THR A 104 -1.30 -22.00 -7.74
N ALA A 105 -0.35 -21.06 -7.69
CA ALA A 105 0.54 -20.82 -6.55
C ALA A 105 0.04 -19.68 -5.63
N ALA A 106 -1.22 -19.27 -5.78
CA ALA A 106 -1.86 -18.26 -4.94
C ALA A 106 -1.93 -18.69 -3.48
N LEU A 107 -1.84 -17.72 -2.57
CA LEU A 107 -2.03 -17.94 -1.15
C LEU A 107 -3.51 -18.13 -0.82
N ALA A 108 -3.76 -18.75 0.33
CA ALA A 108 -5.04 -18.62 0.99
C ALA A 108 -5.24 -17.16 1.43
N TYR A 109 -6.48 -16.70 1.36
CA TYR A 109 -6.86 -15.36 1.77
C TYR A 109 -8.23 -15.41 2.45
N THR A 110 -8.56 -14.39 3.22
CA THR A 110 -9.90 -14.17 3.78
C THR A 110 -10.53 -12.94 3.15
N VAL A 111 -11.86 -12.93 3.01
CA VAL A 111 -12.59 -11.76 2.49
C VAL A 111 -12.92 -10.85 3.67
N GLY A 112 -12.37 -9.64 3.67
CA GLY A 112 -12.66 -8.61 4.67
C GLY A 112 -13.91 -7.81 4.35
N SER A 113 -14.10 -7.42 3.08
CA SER A 113 -15.29 -6.69 2.64
C SER A 113 -15.64 -6.98 1.19
N SER A 114 -16.92 -6.86 0.83
CA SER A 114 -17.41 -6.95 -0.54
C SER A 114 -18.55 -5.97 -0.72
N LYS A 115 -18.39 -5.00 -1.61
CA LYS A 115 -19.37 -3.92 -1.81
C LYS A 115 -19.47 -3.48 -3.26
N ARG A 116 -20.63 -2.92 -3.59
CA ARG A 116 -20.85 -2.22 -4.86
C ARG A 116 -20.52 -0.73 -4.69
N GLU A 117 -19.80 -0.18 -5.65
CA GLU A 117 -19.49 1.24 -5.76
C GLU A 117 -20.15 1.85 -7.01
N ALA A 118 -20.07 3.18 -7.13
CA ALA A 118 -20.58 3.91 -8.28
C ALA A 118 -19.98 3.40 -9.60
N GLY A 119 -20.75 3.54 -10.69
CA GLY A 119 -20.33 3.04 -12.01
C GLY A 119 -20.40 1.52 -12.14
N ASN A 120 -21.31 0.88 -11.39
CA ASN A 120 -21.55 -0.57 -11.45
C ASN A 120 -20.27 -1.40 -11.22
N LYS A 121 -19.48 -0.95 -10.25
CA LYS A 121 -18.18 -1.52 -9.89
C LYS A 121 -18.33 -2.36 -8.63
N LYS A 122 -17.73 -3.55 -8.60
CA LYS A 122 -17.57 -4.35 -7.38
C LYS A 122 -16.20 -4.10 -6.79
N VAL A 123 -16.11 -3.94 -5.48
CA VAL A 123 -14.85 -3.86 -4.74
C VAL A 123 -14.85 -4.96 -3.69
N VAL A 124 -13.80 -5.78 -3.71
CA VAL A 124 -13.57 -6.85 -2.74
C VAL A 124 -12.24 -6.59 -2.05
N ASP A 125 -12.28 -6.53 -0.73
CA ASP A 125 -11.10 -6.43 0.11
C ASP A 125 -10.74 -7.83 0.61
N ILE A 126 -9.52 -8.25 0.32
CA ILE A 126 -8.98 -9.54 0.75
C ILE A 126 -7.79 -9.34 1.68
N ILE A 127 -7.63 -10.24 2.64
CA ILE A 127 -6.55 -10.22 3.63
C ILE A 127 -5.73 -11.49 3.44
N TYR A 128 -4.42 -11.33 3.28
CA TYR A 128 -3.48 -12.44 3.13
C TYR A 128 -2.08 -12.03 3.63
N PRO A 129 -1.21 -13.00 3.99
CA PRO A 129 0.08 -12.69 4.61
C PRO A 129 1.01 -11.95 3.64
N SER A 130 2.09 -11.38 4.20
CA SER A 130 3.14 -10.76 3.41
C SER A 130 3.81 -11.80 2.51
N CYS A 131 3.98 -11.48 1.23
CA CYS A 131 4.58 -12.38 0.25
C CYS A 131 5.25 -11.61 -0.89
N PRO A 132 6.11 -12.27 -1.69
CA PRO A 132 6.73 -11.67 -2.86
C PRO A 132 5.72 -11.16 -3.88
N ALA A 133 6.14 -10.18 -4.68
CA ALA A 133 5.33 -9.55 -5.72
C ALA A 133 4.64 -10.57 -6.65
N TRP A 134 5.34 -11.64 -7.06
CA TRP A 134 4.76 -12.67 -7.94
C TRP A 134 3.59 -13.41 -7.30
N GLN A 135 3.67 -13.68 -5.99
CA GLN A 135 2.63 -14.40 -5.25
C GLN A 135 1.47 -13.48 -4.88
N GLN A 136 1.71 -12.16 -4.73
CA GLN A 136 0.63 -11.16 -4.68
C GLN A 136 -0.18 -11.19 -5.97
N VAL A 137 0.48 -11.15 -7.14
CA VAL A 137 -0.18 -11.22 -8.45
C VAL A 137 -1.02 -12.50 -8.58
N ALA A 138 -0.46 -13.65 -8.19
CA ALA A 138 -1.17 -14.93 -8.15
C ALA A 138 -2.45 -14.85 -7.31
N THR A 139 -2.32 -14.34 -6.08
CA THR A 139 -3.41 -14.28 -5.09
C THR A 139 -4.51 -13.32 -5.52
N LEU A 140 -4.14 -12.14 -6.02
CA LEU A 140 -5.10 -11.15 -6.53
C LEU A 140 -5.90 -11.68 -7.73
N TYR A 141 -5.25 -12.40 -8.65
CA TYR A 141 -5.94 -12.98 -9.80
C TYR A 141 -6.84 -14.16 -9.41
N LYS A 142 -6.41 -15.01 -8.48
CA LYS A 142 -7.27 -16.05 -7.92
C LYS A 142 -8.55 -15.43 -7.33
N ALA A 143 -8.40 -14.42 -6.48
CA ALA A 143 -9.55 -13.73 -5.88
C ALA A 143 -10.45 -13.06 -6.92
N LEU A 144 -9.89 -12.52 -8.01
CA LEU A 144 -10.70 -12.05 -9.14
C LEU A 144 -11.52 -13.19 -9.73
N SER A 145 -10.91 -14.34 -10.05
CA SER A 145 -11.62 -15.46 -10.66
C SER A 145 -12.75 -16.02 -9.80
N GLU A 146 -12.65 -15.91 -8.48
CA GLU A 146 -13.66 -16.37 -7.51
C GLU A 146 -14.76 -15.33 -7.22
N HIS A 147 -14.50 -14.05 -7.54
CA HIS A 147 -15.42 -12.95 -7.23
C HIS A 147 -15.88 -12.14 -8.45
N ASP A 148 -15.47 -12.53 -9.64
CA ASP A 148 -15.95 -11.95 -10.88
C ASP A 148 -17.43 -12.31 -11.08
N GLU A 149 -18.28 -11.29 -11.20
CA GLU A 149 -19.70 -11.47 -11.48
C GLU A 149 -20.06 -10.62 -12.70
N GLU A 150 -20.76 -11.22 -13.66
CA GLU A 150 -21.05 -10.59 -14.96
C GLU A 150 -21.85 -9.29 -14.85
N ARG A 151 -22.67 -9.15 -13.80
CA ARG A 151 -23.50 -7.96 -13.57
C ARG A 151 -22.72 -6.67 -13.33
N TYR A 152 -21.42 -6.74 -13.00
CA TYR A 152 -20.57 -5.57 -12.78
C TYR A 152 -19.74 -5.26 -14.02
N ASP A 153 -19.57 -3.97 -14.33
CA ASP A 153 -18.73 -3.52 -15.45
C ASP A 153 -17.24 -3.56 -15.12
N SER A 154 -16.91 -3.47 -13.82
CA SER A 154 -15.55 -3.51 -13.29
C SER A 154 -15.52 -4.22 -11.93
N VAL A 155 -14.46 -4.98 -11.67
CA VAL A 155 -14.20 -5.65 -10.40
C VAL A 155 -12.82 -5.24 -9.91
N VAL A 156 -12.75 -4.76 -8.67
CA VAL A 156 -11.49 -4.39 -8.03
C VAL A 156 -11.24 -5.28 -6.83
N ILE A 157 -10.11 -5.95 -6.83
CA ILE A 157 -9.59 -6.71 -5.69
C ILE A 157 -8.52 -5.87 -5.01
N ARG A 158 -8.63 -5.66 -3.70
CA ARG A 158 -7.66 -4.91 -2.89
C ARG A 158 -7.09 -5.81 -1.82
N GLY A 159 -5.78 -5.96 -1.79
CA GLY A 159 -5.09 -6.76 -0.78
C GLY A 159 -4.68 -5.94 0.44
N PHE A 160 -4.86 -6.54 1.61
CA PHE A 160 -4.45 -6.02 2.90
C PHE A 160 -3.62 -7.06 3.68
N ARG A 161 -2.75 -6.57 4.56
CA ARG A 161 -2.09 -7.39 5.60
C ARG A 161 -2.90 -7.35 6.89
N GLU A 162 -2.93 -8.47 7.60
CA GLU A 162 -3.67 -8.63 8.87
C GLU A 162 -3.23 -7.63 9.95
N GLU A 163 -1.93 -7.32 10.02
CA GLU A 163 -1.34 -6.37 10.99
C GLU A 163 -1.61 -4.88 10.67
N SER A 164 -2.37 -4.59 9.61
CA SER A 164 -2.58 -3.21 9.16
C SER A 164 -3.91 -2.67 9.62
N ASP A 165 -3.86 -1.76 10.59
CA ASP A 165 -4.99 -0.99 11.15
C ASP A 165 -5.67 -0.02 10.13
N LEU A 166 -5.46 -0.22 8.82
CA LEU A 166 -5.70 0.76 7.77
C LEU A 166 -7.00 0.47 7.02
N SER A 167 -8.10 0.94 7.60
CA SER A 167 -9.43 1.02 6.98
C SER A 167 -9.51 1.89 5.71
N LEU A 168 -8.40 2.48 5.23
CA LEU A 168 -8.42 3.54 4.22
C LEU A 168 -7.47 3.38 3.02
N ALA A 169 -6.52 2.44 3.01
CA ALA A 169 -5.68 2.21 1.83
C ALA A 169 -5.15 0.76 1.76
N PHE A 170 -5.30 0.13 0.58
CA PHE A 170 -4.70 -1.17 0.30
C PHE A 170 -3.18 -1.10 0.46
N ASN A 171 -2.56 -2.21 0.87
CA ASN A 171 -1.13 -2.24 1.13
C ASN A 171 -0.47 -3.56 0.73
N ASN A 172 -1.25 -4.50 0.21
CA ASN A 172 -0.83 -5.80 -0.27
C ASN A 172 -1.34 -5.99 -1.70
N GLY A 173 -1.11 -5.00 -2.55
CA GLY A 173 -1.48 -5.04 -3.96
C GLY A 173 -2.94 -4.75 -4.27
N ARG A 174 -3.21 -4.55 -5.57
CA ARG A 174 -4.51 -4.23 -6.14
C ARG A 174 -4.61 -4.83 -7.53
N LEU A 175 -5.76 -5.39 -7.86
CA LEU A 175 -6.14 -5.74 -9.22
C LEU A 175 -7.41 -4.99 -9.59
N THR A 176 -7.42 -4.35 -10.76
CA THR A 176 -8.63 -3.79 -11.39
C THR A 176 -8.90 -4.53 -12.69
N PHE A 177 -10.07 -5.14 -12.79
CA PHE A 177 -10.57 -5.80 -13.98
C PHE A 177 -11.71 -4.99 -14.57
N ASP A 178 -11.50 -4.44 -15.77
CA ASP A 178 -12.54 -3.77 -16.53
C ASP A 178 -13.03 -4.71 -17.63
N ARG A 179 -14.33 -5.04 -17.60
CA ARG A 179 -14.93 -5.90 -18.63
C ARG A 179 -14.89 -5.20 -19.97
N ARG A 180 -15.35 -3.96 -20.02
CA ARG A 180 -15.61 -3.19 -21.25
C ARG A 180 -14.76 -1.92 -21.31
N ALA A 181 -13.45 -2.06 -21.15
CA ALA A 181 -12.55 -0.93 -21.33
C ALA A 181 -12.48 -0.53 -22.81
N ARG A 182 -12.49 0.77 -23.08
CA ARG A 182 -12.30 1.30 -24.44
C ARG A 182 -10.83 1.55 -24.71
N LEU A 183 -10.33 1.00 -25.80
CA LEU A 183 -9.00 1.31 -26.35
C LEU A 183 -9.19 1.70 -27.82
N GLY A 184 -9.13 3.00 -28.09
CA GLY A 184 -9.56 3.53 -29.39
C GLY A 184 -11.03 3.21 -29.67
N GLY A 185 -11.31 2.64 -30.84
CA GLY A 185 -12.65 2.21 -31.25
C GLY A 185 -13.06 0.80 -30.78
N GLN A 186 -12.19 0.10 -30.05
CA GLN A 186 -12.41 -1.29 -29.66
C GLN A 186 -12.79 -1.40 -28.18
N LEU A 187 -13.63 -2.39 -27.87
CA LEU A 187 -13.85 -2.86 -26.51
C LEU A 187 -12.86 -3.99 -26.21
N ILE A 188 -12.25 -3.91 -25.03
CA ILE A 188 -11.30 -4.89 -24.52
C ILE A 188 -11.63 -5.21 -23.06
N ARG A 189 -11.27 -6.43 -22.66
CA ARG A 189 -11.12 -6.79 -21.26
C ARG A 189 -9.74 -6.32 -20.81
N ARG A 190 -9.66 -5.63 -19.68
CA ARG A 190 -8.40 -5.08 -19.16
C ARG A 190 -8.16 -5.49 -17.73
N TYR A 191 -6.99 -6.04 -17.47
CA TYR A 191 -6.50 -6.41 -16.15
C TYR A 191 -5.35 -5.47 -15.81
N LEU A 192 -5.48 -4.73 -14.71
CA LEU A 192 -4.47 -3.82 -14.20
C LEU A 192 -4.07 -4.29 -12.80
N ILE A 193 -2.84 -4.79 -12.65
CA ILE A 193 -2.34 -5.37 -11.41
C ILE A 193 -1.21 -4.49 -10.91
N GLU A 194 -1.29 -4.09 -9.64
CA GLU A 194 -0.27 -3.30 -8.95
C GLU A 194 0.11 -4.06 -7.67
N THR A 195 1.40 -4.32 -7.48
CA THR A 195 1.89 -4.92 -6.23
C THR A 195 2.11 -3.85 -5.16
N HIS A 196 2.05 -4.24 -3.89
CA HIS A 196 2.18 -3.31 -2.76
C HIS A 196 1.18 -2.14 -2.84
N ARG A 197 1.63 -0.88 -2.82
CA ARG A 197 0.77 0.31 -3.04
C ARG A 197 0.92 0.92 -4.43
N GLY A 198 1.83 0.39 -5.25
CA GLY A 198 2.15 0.90 -6.59
C GLY A 198 3.07 2.13 -6.60
N PHE A 199 3.67 2.51 -5.46
CA PHE A 199 4.58 3.65 -5.34
C PHE A 199 5.98 3.25 -4.85
N GLU A 200 6.13 2.03 -4.35
CA GLU A 200 7.39 1.46 -3.92
C GLU A 200 8.30 1.22 -5.13
N VAL A 201 9.62 1.33 -4.95
CA VAL A 201 10.62 1.13 -6.02
C VAL A 201 10.51 -0.27 -6.63
N ASP A 202 10.17 -1.26 -5.81
CA ASP A 202 10.01 -2.65 -6.22
C ASP A 202 8.56 -3.01 -6.57
N SER A 203 7.67 -2.01 -6.65
CA SER A 203 6.29 -2.24 -7.08
C SER A 203 6.22 -2.50 -8.58
N LEU A 204 5.42 -3.48 -8.94
CA LEU A 204 5.19 -3.88 -10.33
C LEU A 204 3.80 -3.44 -10.73
N ARG A 205 3.70 -2.88 -11.94
CA ARG A 205 2.44 -2.61 -12.60
C ARG A 205 2.34 -3.43 -13.88
N ILE A 206 1.41 -4.38 -13.90
CA ILE A 206 1.17 -5.29 -15.02
C ILE A 206 -0.17 -4.89 -15.64
N VAL A 207 -0.18 -4.75 -16.97
CA VAL A 207 -1.40 -4.48 -17.73
C VAL A 207 -1.55 -5.57 -18.78
N LEU A 208 -2.62 -6.35 -18.69
CA LEU A 208 -3.00 -7.35 -19.68
C LEU A 208 -4.33 -6.96 -20.31
N THR A 209 -4.47 -7.22 -21.60
CA THR A 209 -5.69 -6.92 -22.35
C THR A 209 -6.08 -8.10 -23.22
N GLU A 210 -7.38 -8.36 -23.31
CA GLU A 210 -7.95 -9.30 -24.27
C GLU A 210 -9.00 -8.59 -25.12
N GLU A 211 -9.13 -9.00 -26.37
CA GLU A 211 -10.18 -8.51 -27.23
C GLU A 211 -11.56 -8.91 -26.67
N TRP A 212 -12.53 -8.01 -26.80
CA TRP A 212 -13.91 -8.35 -26.44
C TRP A 212 -14.43 -9.44 -27.39
N PRO A 213 -14.95 -10.58 -26.86
CA PRO A 213 -15.43 -11.70 -27.67
C PRO A 213 -16.41 -11.24 -28.76
N ALA A 214 -16.21 -11.72 -29.98
CA ALA A 214 -17.00 -11.29 -31.14
C ALA A 214 -18.49 -11.65 -30.99
N GLU A 215 -18.79 -12.72 -30.28
CA GLU A 215 -20.13 -13.22 -29.97
C GLU A 215 -20.91 -12.22 -29.10
N GLN A 216 -20.21 -11.49 -28.23
CA GLN A 216 -20.79 -10.49 -27.33
C GLN A 216 -20.87 -9.08 -27.95
N ARG A 217 -20.54 -8.93 -29.25
CA ARG A 217 -20.69 -7.67 -30.01
C ARG A 217 -22.03 -7.57 -30.75
N ARG A 218 -22.82 -8.65 -30.81
CA ARG A 218 -24.05 -8.76 -31.62
C ARG A 218 -25.36 -8.65 -30.83
N THR A 219 -25.29 -8.27 -29.55
CA THR A 219 -26.45 -7.99 -28.69
C THR A 219 -26.41 -6.55 -28.23
#